data_AF-A0A2E9J7L0-F1
#
_entry.id   AF-A0A2E9J7L0-F1
#
_cell.length_a   1.000
_cell.length_b   1.000
_cell.length_c   1.000
_cell.angle_alpha   90.00
_cell.angle_beta   90.00
_cell.angle_gamma   90.00
#
_symmetry.space_group_name_H-M   'P 1'
#
loop_
_entity.id
_entity.type
_entity.pdbx_description
1 polymer ?
#
loop_
_entity_poly.entity_id
_entity_poly.type
_entity_poly.pdbx_seq_one_letter_code
_entity_poly.pdbx_strand_id
1 'polypeptide(L)'
;MERPQPDQAVYVISVAAELSGMHPQTLRIYESRGLLDPARTAGGNRRYSDTDIRLLRRIADLTAEGLNLQGVKRLLELEAEVIRLNRELEIAKNQIAEAVTEVHRQYRRDLVPIKQSVTLLRQQKRP
;
A
#
# COMPACT_ATOMS: atom_id res chain seq x y z
N MET A 1 17.34 -17.09 16.72
CA MET A 1 17.08 -15.70 17.14
C MET A 1 15.92 -15.18 16.31
N GLU A 2 14.85 -14.75 16.96
CA GLU A 2 13.67 -14.19 16.30
C GLU A 2 14.03 -12.81 15.74
N ARG A 3 13.70 -12.56 14.46
CA ARG A 3 13.95 -11.25 13.85
C ARG A 3 12.96 -10.23 14.44
N PRO A 4 13.41 -9.01 14.77
CA PRO A 4 12.51 -7.94 15.20
C PRO A 4 11.46 -7.66 14.11
N GLN A 5 10.31 -7.09 14.50
CA GLN A 5 9.34 -6.65 13.50
C GLN A 5 9.96 -5.59 12.57
N PRO A 6 9.57 -5.51 11.29
CA PRO A 6 10.25 -4.65 10.31
C PRO A 6 10.39 -3.19 10.74
N ASP A 7 9.40 -2.64 11.44
CA ASP A 7 9.35 -1.24 11.89
C ASP A 7 9.88 -1.06 13.32
N GLN A 8 10.32 -2.13 13.97
CA GLN A 8 10.87 -2.07 15.32
C GLN A 8 12.31 -1.54 15.27
N ALA A 9 12.51 -0.32 15.78
CA ALA A 9 13.80 0.33 15.80
C ALA A 9 14.73 -0.25 16.88
N VAL A 10 15.64 -1.14 16.50
CA VAL A 10 16.55 -1.84 17.43
C VAL A 10 18.04 -1.61 17.12
N TYR A 11 18.39 -1.32 15.87
CA TYR A 11 19.78 -1.22 15.44
C TYR A 11 20.40 0.12 15.83
N VAL A 12 21.65 0.10 16.28
CA VAL A 12 22.45 1.32 16.44
C VAL A 12 23.05 1.74 15.09
N ILE A 13 23.56 2.97 14.99
CA ILE A 13 24.11 3.51 13.74
C ILE A 13 25.23 2.66 13.13
N SER A 14 26.09 2.04 13.95
CA SER A 14 27.17 1.18 13.44
C SER A 14 26.61 -0.08 12.75
N VAL A 15 25.62 -0.72 13.39
CA VAL A 15 24.96 -1.90 12.83
C VAL A 15 24.14 -1.52 11.60
N ALA A 16 23.44 -0.39 11.64
CA ALA A 16 22.68 0.10 10.48
C ALA A 16 23.60 0.42 9.29
N ALA A 17 24.76 1.04 9.54
CA ALA A 17 25.78 1.29 8.53
C ALA A 17 26.29 0.00 7.89
N GLU A 18 26.61 -1.01 8.70
CA GLU A 18 27.04 -2.33 8.22
C GLU A 18 25.94 -3.02 7.39
N LEU A 19 24.71 -3.09 7.91
CA LEU A 19 23.58 -3.71 7.22
C LEU A 19 23.21 -2.99 5.92
N SER A 20 23.36 -1.66 5.87
CA SER A 20 23.07 -0.86 4.68
C SER A 20 24.24 -0.81 3.70
N GLY A 21 25.44 -1.28 4.07
CA GLY A 21 26.64 -1.22 3.24
C GLY A 21 27.21 0.19 3.10
N MET A 22 26.96 1.08 4.08
CA MET A 22 27.32 2.50 4.00
C MET A 22 28.18 2.93 5.18
N HIS A 23 28.83 4.09 5.04
CA HIS A 23 29.56 4.70 6.15
C HIS A 23 28.59 5.38 7.14
N PRO A 24 28.81 5.32 8.47
CA PRO A 24 27.93 5.99 9.45
C PRO A 24 27.73 7.49 9.22
N GLN A 25 28.73 8.18 8.64
CA GLN A 25 28.60 9.59 8.28
C GLN A 25 27.58 9.81 7.15
N THR A 26 27.46 8.89 6.21
CA THR A 26 26.46 8.96 5.12
C THR A 26 25.04 8.88 5.67
N LEU A 27 24.79 7.99 6.64
CA LEU A 27 23.50 7.90 7.33
C LEU A 27 23.13 9.23 7.99
N ARG A 28 24.09 9.86 8.69
CA ARG A 28 23.87 11.18 9.31
C ARG A 28 23.57 12.27 8.29
N ILE A 29 24.21 12.22 7.12
CA ILE A 29 23.92 13.16 6.03
C ILE A 29 22.47 12.96 5.57
N TYR A 30 22.03 11.72 5.32
CA TYR A 30 20.66 11.43 4.89
C TYR A 30 19.62 11.90 5.91
N GLU A 31 19.85 11.65 7.20
CA GLU A 31 19.00 12.17 8.27
C GLU A 31 18.96 13.70 8.30
N SER A 32 20.12 14.36 8.22
CA SER A 32 20.19 15.83 8.26
C SER A 32 19.47 16.49 7.08
N ARG A 33 19.33 15.75 5.96
CA ARG A 33 18.59 16.17 4.77
C ARG A 33 17.12 15.75 4.82
N GLY A 34 16.67 15.11 5.90
CA GLY A 34 15.29 14.70 6.10
C GLY A 34 14.85 13.55 5.19
N LEU A 35 15.79 12.70 4.78
CA LEU A 35 15.49 11.47 4.02
C LEU A 35 15.16 10.28 4.92
N LEU A 36 15.50 10.39 6.21
CA LEU A 36 15.33 9.35 7.20
C LEU A 36 15.04 9.99 8.55
N ASP A 37 14.09 9.44 9.30
CA ASP A 37 13.78 9.86 10.67
C ASP A 37 13.78 8.65 11.62
N PRO A 38 14.97 8.18 12.05
CA PRO A 38 15.07 7.02 12.92
C PRO A 38 14.54 7.33 14.31
N ALA A 39 13.91 6.35 14.95
CA ALA A 39 13.44 6.47 16.32
C ALA A 39 14.58 6.81 17.28
N ARG A 40 14.26 7.46 18.41
CA ARG A 40 15.25 7.78 19.45
C ARG A 40 14.88 7.10 20.76
N THR A 41 15.88 6.62 21.49
CA THR A 41 15.70 6.17 22.86
C THR A 41 15.46 7.36 23.80
N ALA A 42 15.02 7.09 25.03
CA ALA A 42 14.89 8.12 26.07
C ALA A 42 16.20 8.90 26.33
N GLY A 43 17.35 8.27 26.10
CA GLY A 43 18.68 8.91 26.19
C GLY A 43 19.11 9.67 24.93
N GLY A 44 18.24 9.83 23.92
CA GLY A 44 18.51 10.58 22.69
C GLY A 44 19.25 9.80 21.60
N ASN A 45 19.65 8.55 21.86
CA ASN A 45 20.37 7.72 20.90
C ASN A 45 19.44 7.20 19.80
N ARG A 46 19.91 7.27 18.55
CA ARG A 46 19.17 6.81 17.37
C ARG A 46 19.06 5.29 17.36
N ARG A 47 17.91 4.81 16.91
CA ARG A 47 17.60 3.41 16.65
C ARG A 47 16.98 3.29 15.27
N TYR A 48 17.51 2.37 14.49
CA TYR A 48 17.04 2.07 13.14
C TYR A 48 16.30 0.75 13.14
N SER A 49 15.27 0.66 12.35
CA SER A 49 14.46 -0.52 12.07
C SER A 49 14.93 -1.21 10.79
N ASP A 50 14.44 -2.41 10.49
CA ASP A 50 14.71 -3.04 9.19
C ASP A 50 14.11 -2.23 8.03
N THR A 51 13.01 -1.52 8.27
CA THR A 51 12.41 -0.60 7.30
C THR A 51 13.35 0.55 6.98
N ASP A 52 14.02 1.12 7.99
CA ASP A 52 15.05 2.14 7.79
C ASP A 52 16.22 1.60 6.97
N ILE A 53 16.65 0.35 7.21
CA ILE A 53 17.73 -0.27 6.42
C ILE A 53 17.33 -0.40 4.94
N ARG A 54 16.09 -0.82 4.66
CA ARG A 54 15.59 -0.91 3.27
C ARG A 54 15.54 0.47 2.61
N LEU A 55 15.08 1.48 3.34
CA LEU A 55 15.02 2.86 2.85
C LEU A 55 16.43 3.41 2.58
N LEU A 56 17.39 3.16 3.46
CA LEU A 56 18.79 3.54 3.26
C LEU A 56 19.32 2.96 1.94
N ARG A 57 19.18 1.65 1.72
CA ARG A 57 19.62 1.01 0.47
C ARG A 57 18.95 1.64 -0.75
N ARG A 58 17.64 1.88 -0.70
CA ARG A 58 16.90 2.55 -1.78
C ARG A 58 17.45 3.95 -2.06
N ILE A 59 17.75 4.74 -1.02
CA ILE A 59 18.38 6.06 -1.19
C ILE A 59 19.73 5.92 -1.89
N ALA A 60 20.57 4.96 -1.50
CA ALA A 60 21.86 4.75 -2.16
C ALA A 60 21.71 4.39 -3.64
N ASP A 61 20.80 3.47 -3.97
CA ASP A 61 20.54 3.09 -5.36
C ASP A 61 20.16 4.32 -6.21
N LEU A 62 19.21 5.12 -5.72
CA LEU A 62 18.78 6.34 -6.41
C LEU A 62 19.89 7.39 -6.55
N THR A 63 20.74 7.53 -5.53
CA THR A 63 21.91 8.42 -5.64
C THR A 63 22.95 7.91 -6.62
N ALA A 64 23.12 6.59 -6.73
CA ALA A 64 24.03 5.97 -7.70
C ALA A 64 23.52 6.12 -9.14
N GLU A 65 22.20 6.20 -9.33
CA GLU A 65 21.55 6.54 -10.60
C GLU A 65 21.69 8.03 -10.98
N GLY A 66 22.31 8.86 -10.12
CA GLY A 66 22.63 10.26 -10.41
C GLY A 66 21.63 11.26 -9.85
N LEU A 67 20.64 10.84 -9.07
CA LEU A 67 19.74 11.77 -8.39
C LEU A 67 20.47 12.45 -7.23
N ASN A 68 20.32 13.77 -7.13
CA ASN A 68 20.70 14.49 -5.93
C ASN A 68 19.71 14.19 -4.78
N LEU A 69 20.09 14.50 -3.54
CA LEU A 69 19.28 14.18 -2.36
C LEU A 69 17.90 14.85 -2.33
N GLN A 70 17.71 16.02 -2.97
CA GLN A 70 16.39 16.63 -3.09
C GLN A 70 15.52 15.85 -4.08
N GLY A 71 16.09 15.42 -5.21
CA GLY A 71 15.46 14.55 -6.18
C GLY A 71 15.04 13.21 -5.57
N VAL A 72 15.93 12.59 -4.79
CA VAL A 72 15.62 11.36 -4.04
C VAL A 72 14.44 11.58 -3.10
N LYS A 73 14.45 12.65 -2.31
CA LYS A 73 13.34 12.96 -1.39
C LYS A 73 12.02 13.07 -2.15
N ARG A 74 12.02 13.83 -3.25
CA ARG A 74 10.81 14.04 -4.06
C ARG A 74 10.31 12.74 -4.68
N LEU A 75 11.21 11.88 -5.15
CA LEU A 75 10.83 10.59 -5.71
C LEU A 75 10.18 9.69 -4.65
N LEU A 76 10.77 9.58 -3.46
CA LEU A 76 10.21 8.78 -2.36
C LEU A 76 8.83 9.28 -1.93
N GLU A 77 8.62 10.60 -1.86
CA GLU A 77 7.30 11.19 -1.60
C GLU A 77 6.27 10.81 -2.67
N LEU A 78 6.66 10.84 -3.94
CA LEU A 78 5.79 10.46 -5.06
C LEU A 78 5.48 8.97 -5.06
N GLU A 79 6.46 8.11 -4.78
CA GLU A 79 6.24 6.66 -4.63
C GLU A 79 5.25 6.37 -3.50
N ALA A 80 5.40 7.03 -2.35
CA ALA A 80 4.47 6.90 -1.22
C ALA A 80 3.05 7.34 -1.60
N GLU A 81 2.92 8.43 -2.34
CA GLU A 81 1.63 8.95 -2.81
C GLU A 81 0.97 7.99 -3.80
N VAL A 82 1.71 7.42 -4.74
CA VAL A 82 1.20 6.40 -5.67
C VAL A 82 0.70 5.17 -4.90
N ILE A 83 1.44 4.70 -3.89
CA ILE A 83 1.02 3.57 -3.05
C ILE A 83 -0.26 3.92 -2.27
N ARG A 84 -0.39 5.15 -1.77
CA ARG A 84 -1.59 5.63 -1.07
C ARG A 84 -2.80 5.65 -2.01
N LEU A 85 -2.67 6.29 -3.17
CA LEU A 85 -3.74 6.41 -4.16
C LEU A 85 -4.19 5.05 -4.68
N ASN A 86 -3.25 4.13 -4.92
CA ASN A 86 -3.60 2.76 -5.33
C ASN A 86 -4.40 2.03 -4.25
N ARG A 87 -4.05 2.18 -2.96
CA ARG A 87 -4.83 1.60 -1.86
C ARG A 87 -6.24 2.18 -1.78
N GLU A 88 -6.37 3.50 -1.92
CA GLU A 88 -7.68 4.18 -1.94
C GLU A 88 -8.53 3.70 -3.12
N LEU A 89 -7.94 3.56 -4.30
CA LEU A 89 -8.61 3.05 -5.49
C LEU A 89 -9.13 1.62 -5.29
N GLU A 90 -8.32 0.74 -4.69
CA GLU A 90 -8.75 -0.63 -4.42
C GLU A 90 -9.89 -0.69 -3.38
N ILE A 91 -9.84 0.14 -2.33
CA ILE A 91 -10.94 0.26 -1.37
C ILE A 91 -12.23 0.72 -2.08
N ALA A 92 -12.15 1.76 -2.91
CA ALA A 92 -13.30 2.29 -3.63
C ALA A 92 -13.89 1.26 -4.62
N LYS A 93 -13.03 0.52 -5.34
CA LYS A 93 -13.47 -0.56 -6.23
C LYS A 93 -14.21 -1.66 -5.48
N ASN A 94 -13.71 -2.06 -4.31
CA ASN A 94 -14.37 -3.08 -3.50
C ASN A 94 -15.75 -2.61 -3.01
N GLN A 95 -15.85 -1.36 -2.57
CA GLN A 95 -17.13 -0.75 -2.17
C GLN A 95 -18.15 -0.73 -3.32
N ILE A 96 -17.71 -0.38 -4.53
CA ILE A 96 -18.57 -0.40 -5.73
C ILE A 96 -19.02 -1.83 -6.03
N ALA A 97 -18.12 -2.81 -5.98
CA ALA A 97 -18.45 -4.21 -6.23
C ALA A 97 -19.49 -4.76 -5.22
N GLU A 98 -19.34 -4.40 -3.94
CA GLU A 98 -20.28 -4.76 -2.88
C GLU A 98 -21.66 -4.11 -3.12
N ALA A 99 -21.69 -2.81 -3.42
CA ALA A 99 -22.93 -2.08 -3.70
C ALA A 99 -23.68 -2.66 -4.91
N VAL A 100 -22.96 -2.98 -6.00
CA VAL A 100 -23.54 -3.63 -7.19
C VAL A 100 -24.11 -4.99 -6.83
N THR A 101 -23.40 -5.78 -6.03
CA THR A 101 -23.85 -7.11 -5.60
C THR A 101 -25.14 -7.03 -4.76
N GLU A 102 -25.22 -6.07 -3.84
CA GLU A 102 -26.40 -5.88 -3.00
C GLU A 102 -27.62 -5.44 -3.82
N VAL A 103 -27.43 -4.51 -4.76
CA VAL A 103 -28.48 -4.09 -5.70
C VAL A 103 -29.00 -5.29 -6.53
N HIS A 104 -28.12 -6.13 -7.07
CA HIS A 104 -28.54 -7.34 -7.80
C HIS A 104 -29.32 -8.33 -6.92
N ARG A 105 -28.94 -8.46 -5.65
CA ARG A 105 -29.64 -9.32 -4.68
C ARG A 105 -31.04 -8.81 -4.37
N GLN A 106 -31.20 -7.50 -4.21
CA GLN A 106 -32.49 -6.87 -3.97
C GLN A 106 -33.45 -7.12 -5.15
N TYR A 107 -33.02 -6.88 -6.39
CA TYR A 107 -33.83 -7.17 -7.58
C TYR A 107 -34.24 -8.65 -7.68
N ARG A 108 -33.37 -9.59 -7.35
CA ARG A 108 -33.70 -11.03 -7.39
C ARG A 108 -34.82 -11.41 -6.41
N ARG A 109 -34.96 -10.70 -5.27
CA ARG A 109 -36.02 -10.94 -4.29
C ARG A 109 -37.37 -10.40 -4.75
N ASP A 110 -37.37 -9.30 -5.49
CA ASP A 110 -38.59 -8.63 -5.96
C ASP A 110 -39.14 -9.22 -7.27
N LEU A 111 -38.36 -10.06 -7.97
CA LEU A 111 -38.81 -10.78 -9.15
C LEU A 111 -39.67 -12.00 -8.77
N VAL A 112 -40.99 -11.85 -8.89
CA VAL A 112 -41.97 -12.94 -8.77
C VAL A 112 -41.94 -13.81 -10.04
N PRO A 113 -41.87 -15.16 -9.96
CA PRO A 113 -41.93 -16.00 -11.15
C PRO A 113 -43.32 -15.90 -11.79
N ILE A 114 -43.42 -15.26 -12.95
CA ILE A 114 -44.63 -15.31 -13.76
C ILE A 114 -44.72 -16.71 -14.35
N LYS A 115 -45.57 -17.57 -13.78
CA LYS A 115 -46.01 -18.79 -14.45
C LYS A 115 -46.78 -18.37 -15.70
N GLN A 116 -46.15 -18.46 -16.86
CA GLN A 116 -46.82 -18.30 -18.15
C GLN A 116 -47.80 -19.45 -18.36
N SER A 117 -49.04 -19.28 -17.91
CA SER A 117 -50.16 -20.09 -18.38
C SER A 117 -50.50 -19.65 -19.80
N VAL A 118 -49.89 -20.31 -20.79
CA VAL A 118 -50.31 -20.19 -22.19
C VAL A 118 -51.68 -20.88 -22.29
N THR A 119 -52.77 -20.12 -22.09
CA THR A 119 -54.11 -20.59 -22.43
C THR A 119 -54.21 -20.65 -23.95
N LEU A 120 -53.98 -21.84 -24.50
CA LEU A 120 -54.30 -22.15 -25.89
C LEU A 120 -55.82 -22.00 -26.09
N LEU A 121 -56.26 -20.85 -26.58
CA LEU A 121 -57.64 -20.61 -26.99
C LEU A 121 -57.90 -21.38 -28.30
N ARG A 122 -58.27 -22.65 -28.13
CA ARG A 122 -58.77 -23.53 -29.20
C ARG A 122 -60.16 -23.05 -29.63
N GLN A 123 -60.24 -22.22 -30.66
CA GLN A 123 -61.50 -22.00 -31.38
C GLN A 123 -61.76 -23.18 -32.35
N GLN A 124 -62.56 -24.14 -31.89
CA GLN A 124 -63.51 -24.89 -32.73
C GLN A 124 -64.88 -24.17 -32.56
N LYS A 125 -65.81 -24.05 -33.51
CA LYS A 125 -66.19 -24.85 -34.69
C LYS A 125 -67.35 -24.10 -35.42
N ARG A 126 -67.38 -24.14 -36.77
CA ARG A 126 -68.52 -24.46 -37.69
C ARG A 126 -69.85 -23.66 -37.59
N PRO A 127 -70.82 -23.71 -38.54
CA PRO A 127 -71.31 -24.82 -39.39
C PRO A 127 -70.52 -25.08 -40.68
#